data_AF-G3MNH3-F1
#
_entry.id   AF-G3MNH3-F1
#
_cell.length_a   1.000
_cell.length_b   1.000
_cell.length_c   1.000
_cell.angle_alpha   90.00
_cell.angle_beta   90.00
_cell.angle_gamma   90.00
#
_symmetry.space_group_name_H-M   'P 1'
#
loop_
_entity.id
_entity.type
_entity.pdbx_description
1 polymer ?
#
loop_
_entity_poly.entity_id
_entity_poly.type
_entity_poly.pdbx_seq_one_letter_code
_entity_poly.pdbx_strand_id
1 'polypeptide(L)'
;MNARSEVFELCLEGRQVQEAVSGIFHTLLFHRTLGKFHFKEGSYSVGTVGFEDVTCDFVDFTYVRCASDELNETLTREIVAFSERLRSHDGPRSGNIGLEFFQKRRTGWLTIETIPWEVWNIRINILTLPNEQERQRQRVRLGEQLAEKVVAVAASLNRHQYLPMVPCQSDLELVFDTHYPDIQPYNFKVIANVSGPSSSLSVGSTMKKLIRGTLAF
;
A
#
# COMPACT_ATOMS: atom_id res chain seq x y z
N MET A 1 11.13 14.53 9.93
CA MET A 1 10.49 14.60 8.60
C MET A 1 9.11 13.98 8.75
N ASN A 2 8.05 14.68 8.37
CA ASN A 2 6.70 14.13 8.50
C ASN A 2 6.45 13.21 7.31
N ALA A 3 6.01 11.98 7.58
CA ALA A 3 5.59 11.06 6.53
C ALA A 3 4.46 11.70 5.71
N ARG A 4 4.54 11.63 4.38
CA ARG A 4 3.40 12.02 3.54
C ARG A 4 2.31 10.95 3.67
N SER A 5 1.06 11.37 3.65
CA SER A 5 -0.09 10.47 3.76
C SER A 5 -1.14 10.86 2.74
N GLU A 6 -1.61 9.88 1.97
CA GLU A 6 -2.67 10.01 0.98
C GLU A 6 -3.79 9.02 1.31
N VAL A 7 -5.03 9.38 0.97
CA VAL A 7 -6.21 8.56 1.24
C VAL A 7 -7.07 8.48 -0.02
N PHE A 8 -7.36 7.25 -0.44
CA PHE A 8 -8.39 6.95 -1.42
C PHE A 8 -9.59 6.31 -0.73
N GLU A 9 -10.77 6.60 -1.26
CA GLU A 9 -12.03 6.05 -0.77
C GLU A 9 -12.71 5.32 -1.93
N LEU A 10 -13.13 4.08 -1.69
CA LEU A 10 -13.78 3.22 -2.67
C LEU A 10 -15.06 2.62 -2.08
N CYS A 11 -16.10 2.56 -2.91
CA CYS A 11 -17.34 1.85 -2.62
C CYS A 11 -17.50 0.76 -3.67
N LEU A 12 -17.45 -0.52 -3.26
CA LEU A 12 -17.35 -1.65 -4.18
C LEU A 12 -17.99 -2.92 -3.60
N GLU A 13 -18.25 -3.92 -4.45
CA GLU A 13 -18.73 -5.23 -4.02
C GLU A 13 -17.59 -6.05 -3.43
N GLY A 14 -17.86 -6.94 -2.47
CA GLY A 14 -16.83 -7.72 -1.79
C GLY A 14 -15.87 -8.47 -2.73
N ARG A 15 -16.36 -9.05 -3.83
CA ARG A 15 -15.49 -9.77 -4.79
C ARG A 15 -14.48 -8.87 -5.51
N GLN A 16 -14.75 -7.57 -5.59
CA GLN A 16 -13.90 -6.58 -6.27
C GLN A 16 -12.76 -6.05 -5.38
N VAL A 17 -12.79 -6.31 -4.07
CA VAL A 17 -11.82 -5.78 -3.10
C VAL A 17 -10.39 -6.11 -3.50
N GLN A 18 -10.11 -7.38 -3.81
CA GLN A 18 -8.76 -7.85 -4.06
C GLN A 18 -8.15 -7.18 -5.29
N GLU A 19 -8.90 -7.12 -6.39
CA GLU A 19 -8.46 -6.50 -7.64
C GLU A 19 -8.30 -4.98 -7.52
N ALA A 20 -9.24 -4.31 -6.87
CA ALA A 20 -9.17 -2.86 -6.67
C ALA A 20 -7.96 -2.44 -5.82
N VAL A 21 -7.70 -3.17 -4.73
CA VAL A 21 -6.54 -2.92 -3.87
C VAL A 21 -5.24 -3.29 -4.60
N SER A 22 -5.21 -4.42 -5.29
CA SER A 22 -4.03 -4.87 -6.05
C SER A 22 -3.67 -3.86 -7.13
N GLY A 23 -4.64 -3.36 -7.89
CA GLY A 23 -4.39 -2.36 -8.93
C GLY A 23 -3.74 -1.08 -8.40
N ILE A 24 -4.18 -0.59 -7.25
CA ILE A 24 -3.58 0.61 -6.63
C ILE A 24 -2.21 0.29 -6.01
N PHE A 25 -2.08 -0.80 -5.26
CA PHE A 25 -0.84 -1.14 -4.55
C PHE A 25 0.29 -1.53 -5.52
N HIS A 26 0.00 -2.29 -6.57
CA HIS A 26 0.98 -2.62 -7.60
C HIS A 26 1.38 -1.38 -8.40
N THR A 27 0.47 -0.45 -8.68
CA THR A 27 0.84 0.85 -9.27
C THR A 27 1.81 1.62 -8.36
N LEU A 28 1.54 1.68 -7.06
CA LEU A 28 2.42 2.35 -6.09
C LEU A 28 3.80 1.67 -6.02
N LEU A 29 3.83 0.34 -5.94
CA LEU A 29 5.08 -0.41 -5.90
C LEU A 29 5.87 -0.32 -7.19
N PHE A 30 5.20 -0.25 -8.35
CA PHE A 30 5.87 -0.04 -9.63
C PHE A 30 6.67 1.27 -9.63
N HIS A 31 6.13 2.34 -9.05
CA HIS A 31 6.83 3.61 -8.87
C HIS A 31 7.83 3.65 -7.69
N ARG A 32 7.89 2.58 -6.90
CA ARG A 32 8.70 2.48 -5.67
C ARG A 32 9.63 1.26 -5.66
N THR A 33 9.83 0.70 -6.85
CA THR A 33 10.70 -0.44 -7.08
C THR A 33 11.76 -0.07 -8.09
N LEU A 34 13.01 -0.39 -7.77
CA LEU A 34 14.13 -0.30 -8.70
C LEU A 34 14.58 -1.70 -9.10
N GLY A 35 15.42 -1.78 -10.12
CA GLY A 35 16.13 -3.02 -10.40
C GLY A 35 17.15 -3.31 -9.31
N LYS A 36 17.67 -4.54 -9.31
CA LYS A 36 18.68 -4.95 -8.33
C LYS A 36 19.92 -4.07 -8.36
N PHE A 37 20.39 -3.68 -7.18
CA PHE A 37 21.66 -2.96 -7.05
C PHE A 37 22.84 -3.95 -7.08
N HIS A 38 23.80 -3.70 -7.96
CA HIS A 38 25.06 -4.43 -8.04
C HIS A 38 26.22 -3.48 -7.75
N PHE A 39 26.82 -3.62 -6.57
CA PHE A 39 27.92 -2.78 -6.10
C PHE A 39 29.28 -3.34 -6.54
N LYS A 40 30.17 -2.46 -7.02
CA LYS A 40 31.56 -2.78 -7.37
C LYS A 40 32.47 -1.58 -7.10
N GLU A 41 33.48 -1.78 -6.24
CA GLU A 41 34.61 -0.84 -6.04
C GLU A 41 34.22 0.65 -5.96
N GLY A 42 33.27 1.00 -5.08
CA GLY A 42 32.85 2.38 -4.88
C GLY A 42 31.81 2.91 -5.88
N SER A 43 31.38 2.08 -6.83
CA SER A 43 30.29 2.36 -7.77
C SER A 43 29.17 1.31 -7.66
N TYR A 44 28.02 1.58 -8.28
CA TYR A 44 26.95 0.61 -8.43
C TYR A 44 26.30 0.71 -9.80
N SER A 45 25.69 -0.40 -10.23
CA SER A 45 24.74 -0.44 -11.33
C SER A 45 23.38 -0.87 -10.80
N VAL A 46 22.32 -0.52 -11.53
CA VAL A 46 20.93 -0.87 -11.21
C VAL A 46 20.41 -1.73 -12.36
N GLY A 47 19.87 -2.90 -12.04
CA GLY A 47 19.23 -3.78 -13.01
C GLY A 47 17.96 -3.18 -13.62
N THR A 48 17.28 -3.96 -14.44
CA THR A 48 16.00 -3.57 -15.05
C THR A 48 14.84 -4.12 -14.24
N VAL A 49 13.74 -3.36 -14.16
CA VAL A 49 12.47 -3.84 -13.62
C VAL A 49 11.60 -4.30 -14.79
N GLY A 50 11.29 -5.59 -14.86
CA GLY A 50 10.28 -6.11 -15.78
C GLY A 50 8.87 -5.71 -15.34
N PHE A 51 7.91 -5.74 -16.26
CA PHE A 51 6.51 -5.45 -15.95
C PHE A 51 5.57 -6.33 -16.76
N GLU A 52 4.33 -6.45 -16.28
CA GLU A 52 3.26 -7.18 -16.94
C GLU A 52 1.90 -6.51 -16.69
N ASP A 53 1.00 -6.70 -17.65
CA ASP A 53 -0.40 -6.29 -17.55
C ASP A 53 -1.22 -7.38 -16.85
N VAL A 54 -2.05 -6.96 -15.89
CA VAL A 54 -2.98 -7.84 -15.17
C VAL A 54 -4.41 -7.37 -15.41
N THR A 55 -5.15 -8.16 -16.18
CA THR A 55 -6.58 -7.93 -16.43
C THR A 55 -7.40 -8.43 -15.25
N CYS A 56 -8.30 -7.57 -14.75
CA CYS A 56 -9.22 -7.91 -13.67
C CYS A 56 -10.44 -8.70 -14.19
N ASP A 57 -10.92 -9.65 -13.39
CA ASP A 57 -12.10 -10.48 -13.69
C ASP A 57 -13.39 -9.83 -13.19
N PHE A 58 -13.35 -9.12 -12.06
CA PHE A 58 -14.51 -8.52 -11.38
C PHE A 58 -14.60 -7.00 -11.52
N VAL A 59 -13.66 -6.37 -12.21
CA VAL A 59 -13.64 -4.95 -12.52
C VAL A 59 -13.21 -4.77 -13.97
N ASP A 60 -13.81 -3.84 -14.70
CA ASP A 60 -13.43 -3.58 -16.09
C ASP A 60 -12.19 -2.68 -16.11
N PHE A 61 -11.05 -3.28 -15.74
CA PHE A 61 -9.79 -2.59 -15.47
C PHE A 61 -8.61 -3.52 -15.75
N THR A 62 -7.47 -2.94 -16.12
CA THR A 62 -6.19 -3.64 -16.26
C THR A 62 -5.14 -2.74 -15.64
N TYR A 63 -4.27 -3.31 -14.81
CA TYR A 63 -3.18 -2.59 -14.17
C TYR A 63 -1.83 -3.21 -14.51
N VAL A 64 -0.78 -2.40 -14.40
CA VAL A 64 0.61 -2.85 -14.54
C VAL A 64 1.17 -3.19 -13.17
N ARG A 65 1.92 -4.30 -13.09
CA ARG A 65 2.74 -4.65 -11.91
C ARG A 65 4.18 -4.91 -12.30
N CYS A 66 5.08 -4.85 -11.31
CA CYS A 66 6.43 -5.41 -11.48
C CYS A 66 6.31 -6.92 -11.79
N ALA A 67 7.10 -7.38 -12.75
CA ALA A 67 7.24 -8.80 -13.09
C ALA A 67 8.10 -9.51 -12.05
N SER A 68 7.57 -9.63 -10.83
CA SER A 68 8.18 -10.28 -9.67
C SER A 68 7.12 -11.08 -8.92
N ASP A 69 7.27 -12.40 -8.93
CA ASP A 69 6.29 -13.32 -8.33
C ASP A 69 6.34 -13.24 -6.81
N GLU A 70 7.51 -13.14 -6.19
CA GLU A 70 7.65 -13.03 -4.74
C GLU A 70 7.05 -11.73 -4.18
N LEU A 71 7.16 -10.61 -4.92
CA LEU A 71 6.50 -9.36 -4.55
C LEU A 71 4.98 -9.49 -4.65
N ASN A 72 4.51 -10.11 -5.74
CA ASN A 72 3.09 -10.35 -5.95
C ASN A 72 2.49 -11.27 -4.88
N GLU A 73 3.16 -12.36 -4.52
CA GLU A 73 2.75 -13.27 -3.45
C GLU A 73 2.70 -12.56 -2.10
N THR A 74 3.69 -11.71 -1.80
CA THR A 74 3.74 -10.93 -0.57
C THR A 74 2.55 -9.99 -0.44
N LEU A 75 2.24 -9.23 -1.49
CA LEU A 75 1.04 -8.38 -1.49
C LEU A 75 -0.25 -9.17 -1.44
N THR A 76 -0.37 -10.20 -2.29
CA THR A 76 -1.59 -10.99 -2.44
C THR A 76 -1.99 -11.59 -1.10
N ARG A 77 -1.03 -12.14 -0.33
CA ARG A 77 -1.28 -12.69 1.00
C ARG A 77 -1.95 -11.67 1.94
N GLU A 78 -1.43 -10.45 2.00
CA GLU A 78 -1.97 -9.40 2.88
C GLU A 78 -3.35 -8.90 2.40
N ILE A 79 -3.52 -8.74 1.09
CA ILE A 79 -4.77 -8.28 0.48
C ILE A 79 -5.88 -9.32 0.64
N VAL A 80 -5.58 -10.60 0.41
CA VAL A 80 -6.52 -11.71 0.60
C VAL A 80 -6.95 -11.78 2.06
N ALA A 81 -6.00 -11.76 3.00
CA ALA A 81 -6.31 -11.79 4.43
C ALA A 81 -7.19 -10.62 4.87
N PHE A 82 -6.94 -9.41 4.37
CA PHE A 82 -7.82 -8.25 4.60
C PHE A 82 -9.21 -8.46 3.98
N SER A 83 -9.26 -8.90 2.73
CA SER A 83 -10.50 -9.09 1.99
C SER A 83 -11.39 -10.17 2.62
N GLU A 84 -10.82 -11.24 3.16
CA GLU A 84 -11.56 -12.29 3.86
C GLU A 84 -12.17 -11.76 5.16
N ARG A 85 -11.41 -11.01 5.97
CA ARG A 85 -11.93 -10.38 7.19
C ARG A 85 -13.07 -9.40 6.91
N LEU A 86 -13.00 -8.67 5.80
CA LEU A 86 -14.02 -7.70 5.39
C LEU A 86 -15.30 -8.39 4.86
N ARG A 87 -15.19 -9.62 4.33
CA ARG A 87 -16.30 -10.37 3.72
C ARG A 87 -16.89 -11.48 4.60
N SER A 88 -16.36 -11.70 5.80
CA SER A 88 -16.91 -12.72 6.69
C SER A 88 -18.39 -12.45 6.98
N HIS A 89 -19.14 -13.48 7.37
CA HIS A 89 -20.60 -13.38 7.58
C HIS A 89 -20.97 -12.26 8.58
N ASP A 90 -20.20 -12.14 9.65
CA ASP A 90 -20.30 -11.06 10.65
C ASP A 90 -19.25 -9.96 10.43
N GLY A 91 -18.70 -9.93 9.21
CA GLY A 91 -17.62 -9.07 8.80
C GLY A 91 -18.04 -7.61 8.74
N PRO A 92 -17.12 -6.68 9.00
CA PRO A 92 -17.45 -5.28 8.92
C PRO A 92 -17.75 -4.87 7.49
N ARG A 93 -18.74 -4.01 7.31
CA ARG A 93 -19.09 -3.49 5.97
C ARG A 93 -18.15 -2.40 5.49
N SER A 94 -17.12 -2.08 6.27
CA SER A 94 -16.07 -1.12 5.92
C SER A 94 -14.73 -1.45 6.57
N GLY A 95 -13.65 -1.02 5.93
CA GLY A 95 -12.29 -1.22 6.41
C GLY A 95 -11.30 -0.26 5.76
N ASN A 96 -10.06 -0.28 6.24
CA ASN A 96 -8.95 0.50 5.75
C ASN A 96 -7.74 -0.40 5.56
N ILE A 97 -7.19 -0.44 4.35
CA ILE A 97 -5.92 -1.09 4.07
C ILE A 97 -4.95 -0.04 3.53
N GLY A 98 -3.71 -0.05 4.01
CA GLY A 98 -2.70 0.91 3.60
C GLY A 98 -1.36 0.26 3.25
N LEU A 99 -0.62 0.94 2.38
CA LEU A 99 0.73 0.63 1.99
C LEU A 99 1.65 1.71 2.56
N GLU A 100 2.55 1.31 3.45
CA GLU A 100 3.50 2.22 4.11
C GLU A 100 4.92 1.91 3.63
N PHE A 101 5.60 2.92 3.09
CA PHE A 101 7.02 2.89 2.80
C PHE A 101 7.80 3.53 3.94
N PHE A 102 8.89 2.88 4.36
CA PHE A 102 9.67 3.30 5.53
C PHE A 102 11.18 3.18 5.31
N GLN A 103 11.96 3.81 6.18
CA GLN A 103 13.38 3.56 6.35
C GLN A 103 13.63 2.94 7.73
N LYS A 104 14.66 2.11 7.85
CA LYS A 104 15.14 1.59 9.12
C LYS A 104 16.21 2.54 9.64
N ARG A 105 16.10 2.97 10.90
CA ARG A 105 17.10 3.76 11.60
C ARG A 105 17.63 2.97 12.78
N ARG A 106 18.95 2.77 12.83
CA ARG A 106 19.62 2.17 13.99
C ARG A 106 19.67 3.20 15.12
N THR A 107 19.03 2.91 16.25
CA THR A 107 19.04 3.72 17.45
C THR A 107 19.72 2.94 18.58
N GLY A 108 20.97 3.29 18.88
CA GLY A 108 21.80 2.51 19.81
C GLY A 108 22.29 1.18 19.22
N TRP A 109 22.68 0.23 20.07
CA TRP A 109 23.41 -0.98 19.65
C TRP A 109 22.49 -2.14 19.19
N LEU A 110 21.20 -2.11 19.53
CA LEU A 110 20.26 -3.22 19.26
C LEU A 110 18.88 -2.80 18.74
N THR A 111 18.54 -1.52 18.75
CA THR A 111 17.19 -1.08 18.36
C THR A 111 17.18 -0.59 16.92
N ILE A 112 16.31 -1.19 16.11
CA ILE A 112 16.01 -0.72 14.76
C ILE A 112 14.60 -0.13 14.79
N GLU A 113 14.51 1.17 14.55
CA GLU A 113 13.26 1.89 14.43
C GLU A 113 12.84 1.94 12.95
N THR A 114 11.54 1.77 12.66
CA THR A 114 10.99 1.99 11.32
C THR A 114 10.38 3.38 11.26
N ILE A 115 10.82 4.18 10.29
CA ILE A 115 10.39 5.57 10.12
C ILE A 115 9.63 5.66 8.80
N PRO A 116 8.31 5.82 8.82
CA PRO A 116 7.53 5.99 7.61
C PRO A 116 7.93 7.30 6.92
N TRP A 117 7.98 7.27 5.60
CA TRP A 117 8.17 8.48 4.79
C TRP A 117 7.03 8.68 3.79
N GLU A 118 6.28 7.63 3.45
CA GLU A 118 5.12 7.67 2.55
C GLU A 118 4.07 6.63 2.95
N VAL A 119 2.81 7.05 3.10
CA VAL A 119 1.69 6.18 3.46
C VAL A 119 0.53 6.41 2.51
N TRP A 120 -0.03 5.33 1.95
CA TRP A 120 -1.24 5.36 1.14
C TRP A 120 -2.31 4.51 1.77
N ASN A 121 -3.46 5.10 2.08
CA ASN A 121 -4.59 4.38 2.65
C ASN A 121 -5.73 4.24 1.64
N ILE A 122 -6.35 3.08 1.59
CA ILE A 122 -7.56 2.80 0.83
C ILE A 122 -8.66 2.47 1.84
N ARG A 123 -9.61 3.39 2.00
CA ARG A 123 -10.84 3.19 2.75
C ARG A 123 -11.86 2.53 1.84
N ILE A 124 -12.44 1.44 2.31
CA ILE A 124 -13.35 0.60 1.53
C ILE A 124 -14.67 0.51 2.26
N ASN A 125 -15.75 0.74 1.52
CA ASN A 125 -17.12 0.45 1.94
C ASN A 125 -17.70 -0.64 1.03
N ILE A 126 -18.23 -1.71 1.63
CA ILE A 126 -18.82 -2.84 0.90
C ILE A 126 -20.27 -2.55 0.53
N LEU A 127 -20.54 -2.60 -0.77
CA LEU A 127 -21.86 -2.50 -1.35
C LEU A 127 -22.53 -3.87 -1.42
N THR A 128 -23.85 -3.91 -1.18
CA THR A 128 -24.71 -5.01 -1.63
C THR A 128 -25.46 -4.54 -2.86
N LEU A 129 -25.26 -5.24 -3.96
CA LEU A 129 -25.88 -4.93 -5.24
C LEU A 129 -27.09 -5.87 -5.44
N PRO A 130 -28.25 -5.33 -5.82
CA PRO A 130 -29.51 -6.08 -5.77
C PRO A 130 -29.66 -7.10 -6.92
N ASN A 131 -28.94 -6.93 -8.04
CA ASN A 131 -29.06 -7.77 -9.22
C ASN A 131 -27.80 -7.71 -10.10
N GLU A 132 -27.78 -8.53 -11.15
CA GLU A 132 -26.64 -8.60 -12.08
C GLU A 132 -26.47 -7.32 -12.90
N GLN A 133 -27.54 -6.63 -13.26
CA GLN A 133 -27.47 -5.39 -14.02
C GLN A 133 -26.68 -4.31 -13.25
N GLU A 134 -26.93 -4.17 -11.94
CA GLU A 134 -26.16 -3.24 -11.12
C GLU A 134 -24.73 -3.70 -10.87
N ARG A 135 -24.48 -5.02 -10.85
CA ARG A 135 -23.10 -5.54 -10.84
C ARG A 135 -22.34 -5.14 -12.09
N GLN A 136 -22.93 -5.26 -13.27
CA GLN A 136 -22.30 -4.84 -14.53
C GLN A 136 -22.02 -3.33 -14.56
N ARG A 137 -22.96 -2.50 -14.11
CA ARG A 137 -22.74 -1.05 -13.98
C ARG A 137 -21.62 -0.72 -12.99
N GLN A 138 -21.57 -1.42 -11.87
CA GLN A 138 -20.53 -1.24 -10.86
C GLN A 138 -19.14 -1.65 -11.38
N ARG A 139 -19.03 -2.70 -12.21
CA ARG A 139 -17.76 -3.12 -12.83
C ARG A 139 -17.12 -2.00 -13.65
N VAL A 140 -17.91 -1.39 -14.54
CA VAL A 140 -17.47 -0.26 -15.39
C VAL A 140 -17.11 0.94 -14.53
N ARG A 141 -18.02 1.35 -13.64
CA ARG A 141 -17.82 2.52 -12.78
C ARG A 141 -16.57 2.39 -11.90
N LEU A 142 -16.36 1.22 -11.31
CA LEU A 142 -15.17 0.99 -10.49
C LEU A 142 -13.91 1.01 -11.35
N GLY A 143 -13.95 0.48 -12.57
CA GLY A 143 -12.82 0.56 -13.51
C GLY A 143 -12.41 1.99 -13.82
N GLU A 144 -13.38 2.86 -14.13
CA GLU A 144 -13.15 4.31 -14.34
C GLU A 144 -12.54 4.97 -13.09
N GLN A 145 -13.08 4.66 -11.90
CA GLN A 145 -12.55 5.19 -10.64
C GLN A 145 -11.11 4.74 -10.38
N LEU A 146 -10.77 3.47 -10.68
CA LEU A 146 -9.40 2.97 -10.51
C LEU A 146 -8.44 3.63 -11.50
N ALA A 147 -8.86 3.87 -12.75
CA ALA A 147 -8.06 4.63 -13.71
C ALA A 147 -7.75 6.04 -13.21
N GLU A 148 -8.75 6.75 -12.66
CA GLU A 148 -8.53 8.04 -12.01
C GLU A 148 -7.53 7.95 -10.85
N LYS A 149 -7.60 6.88 -10.03
CA LYS A 149 -6.67 6.68 -8.91
C LYS A 149 -5.24 6.43 -9.39
N VAL A 150 -5.05 5.67 -10.46
CA VAL A 150 -3.72 5.46 -11.07
C VAL A 150 -3.13 6.78 -11.56
N VAL A 151 -3.92 7.60 -12.26
CA VAL A 151 -3.48 8.94 -12.68
C VAL A 151 -3.17 9.82 -11.47
N ALA A 152 -3.97 9.75 -10.41
CA ALA A 152 -3.75 10.49 -9.17
C ALA A 152 -2.46 10.06 -8.45
N VAL A 153 -2.10 8.77 -8.49
CA VAL A 153 -0.81 8.27 -8.00
C VAL A 153 0.32 8.95 -8.79
N ALA A 154 0.33 8.84 -10.12
CA ALA A 154 1.36 9.46 -10.95
C ALA A 154 1.47 10.98 -10.71
N ALA A 155 0.34 11.68 -10.61
CA ALA A 155 0.31 13.11 -10.31
C ALA A 155 0.89 13.45 -8.92
N SER A 156 0.59 12.63 -7.91
CA SER A 156 1.12 12.80 -6.55
C SER A 156 2.64 12.64 -6.51
N LEU A 157 3.15 11.65 -7.25
CA LEU A 157 4.57 11.31 -7.33
C LEU A 157 5.42 12.39 -8.01
N ASN A 158 4.83 13.16 -8.93
CA ASN A 158 5.50 14.25 -9.63
C ASN A 158 5.72 15.51 -8.77
N ARG A 159 5.12 15.58 -7.58
CA ARG A 159 5.33 16.72 -6.67
C ARG A 159 6.73 16.65 -6.06
N HIS A 160 7.37 17.80 -5.85
CA HIS A 160 8.63 17.88 -5.10
C HIS A 160 8.43 17.35 -3.69
N GLN A 161 8.85 16.12 -3.45
CA GLN A 161 8.63 15.40 -2.20
C GLN A 161 9.90 14.64 -1.84
N TYR A 162 10.05 14.36 -0.55
CA TYR A 162 11.16 13.56 -0.08
C TYR A 162 11.12 12.14 -0.66
N LEU A 163 12.27 11.69 -1.17
CA LEU A 163 12.52 10.32 -1.57
C LEU A 163 13.86 9.91 -0.93
N PRO A 164 13.95 8.77 -0.23
CA PRO A 164 15.22 8.32 0.33
C PRO A 164 16.26 8.11 -0.75
N MET A 165 17.45 8.65 -0.52
CA MET A 165 18.61 8.48 -1.40
C MET A 165 19.12 7.03 -1.37
N VAL A 166 19.75 6.60 -2.47
CA VAL A 166 20.45 5.32 -2.52
C VAL A 166 21.65 5.37 -1.57
N PRO A 167 21.70 4.50 -0.53
CA PRO A 167 22.81 4.48 0.42
C PRO A 167 24.00 3.66 -0.13
N CYS A 168 25.08 3.57 0.64
CA CYS A 168 26.16 2.62 0.36
C CYS A 168 25.69 1.17 0.56
N GLN A 169 26.47 0.21 0.06
CA GLN A 169 26.14 -1.21 0.09
C GLN A 169 25.79 -1.74 1.49
N SER A 170 26.52 -1.32 2.53
CA SER A 170 26.32 -1.78 3.90
C SER A 170 24.99 -1.33 4.51
N ASP A 171 24.43 -0.24 3.99
CA ASP A 171 23.23 0.41 4.52
C ASP A 171 22.02 0.24 3.58
N LEU A 172 22.16 -0.53 2.49
CA LEU A 172 21.11 -0.74 1.49
C LEU A 172 19.82 -1.28 2.11
N GLU A 173 19.93 -2.24 3.02
CA GLU A 173 18.80 -2.84 3.75
C GLU A 173 18.01 -1.84 4.61
N LEU A 174 18.61 -0.68 4.92
CA LEU A 174 17.97 0.38 5.71
C LEU A 174 16.95 1.17 4.88
N VAL A 175 17.10 1.16 3.55
CA VAL A 175 16.25 1.93 2.63
C VAL A 175 15.42 0.99 1.75
N PHE A 176 16.04 -0.08 1.26
CA PHE A 176 15.43 -1.02 0.33
C PHE A 176 15.24 -2.40 0.96
N ASP A 177 14.25 -3.12 0.46
CA ASP A 177 14.13 -4.54 0.71
C ASP A 177 15.09 -5.30 -0.20
N THR A 178 16.00 -6.07 0.39
CA THR A 178 17.04 -6.82 -0.31
C THR A 178 16.66 -8.28 -0.57
N HIS A 179 15.52 -8.76 -0.07
CA HIS A 179 15.16 -10.18 -0.08
C HIS A 179 14.59 -10.67 -1.42
N TYR A 180 13.93 -9.81 -2.19
CA TYR A 180 13.45 -10.16 -3.54
C TYR A 180 14.64 -10.45 -4.45
N PRO A 181 14.64 -11.50 -5.29
CA PRO A 181 15.82 -11.88 -6.08
C PRO A 181 16.04 -11.01 -7.33
N ASP A 182 14.97 -10.49 -7.92
CA ASP A 182 14.88 -9.91 -9.26
C ASP A 182 14.72 -8.38 -9.24
N ILE A 183 14.11 -7.85 -8.18
CA ILE A 183 13.84 -6.43 -8.00
C ILE A 183 14.31 -5.90 -6.64
N GLN A 184 14.19 -4.59 -6.45
CA GLN A 184 14.58 -3.92 -5.22
C GLN A 184 13.57 -2.82 -4.85
N PRO A 185 12.44 -3.17 -4.21
CA PRO A 185 11.50 -2.18 -3.68
C PRO A 185 12.11 -1.42 -2.50
N TYR A 186 11.67 -0.17 -2.30
CA TYR A 186 11.82 0.48 -0.99
C TYR A 186 11.21 -0.41 0.09
N ASN A 187 11.76 -0.38 1.31
CA ASN A 187 11.15 -1.11 2.43
C ASN A 187 9.68 -0.68 2.59
N PHE A 188 8.78 -1.65 2.58
CA PHE A 188 7.34 -1.41 2.66
C PHE A 188 6.66 -2.40 3.60
N LYS A 189 5.47 -2.06 4.08
CA LYS A 189 4.57 -2.97 4.78
C LYS A 189 3.12 -2.64 4.46
N VAL A 190 2.26 -3.66 4.50
CA VAL A 190 0.82 -3.49 4.40
C VAL A 190 0.24 -3.40 5.81
N ILE A 191 -0.67 -2.45 6.03
CA ILE A 191 -1.34 -2.21 7.32
C ILE A 191 -2.84 -2.25 7.09
N ALA A 192 -3.54 -3.17 7.73
CA ALA A 192 -4.97 -3.38 7.51
C ALA A 192 -5.78 -3.32 8.82
N ASN A 193 -6.87 -2.56 8.80
CA ASN A 193 -7.82 -2.41 9.90
C ASN A 193 -9.24 -2.60 9.36
N VAL A 194 -10.12 -3.26 10.13
CA VAL A 194 -11.52 -3.50 9.72
C VAL A 194 -12.46 -3.01 10.82
N SER A 195 -13.51 -2.28 10.47
CA SER A 195 -14.33 -1.52 11.44
C SER A 195 -15.52 -2.32 11.98
N GLY A 196 -15.28 -3.39 12.75
CA GLY A 196 -16.34 -4.24 13.36
C GLY A 196 -16.57 -3.97 14.85
N PRO A 197 -17.65 -4.50 15.47
CA PRO A 197 -17.78 -4.52 16.92
C PRO A 197 -16.57 -5.23 17.50
N SER A 198 -15.73 -4.45 18.18
CA SER A 198 -14.41 -4.82 18.64
C SER A 198 -14.44 -6.04 19.57
N SER A 199 -13.82 -7.14 19.15
CA SER A 199 -13.22 -8.11 20.06
C SER A 199 -11.69 -7.99 19.98
N SER A 200 -11.15 -7.32 21.00
CA SER A 200 -9.75 -7.32 21.49
C SER A 200 -8.57 -7.03 20.53
N LEU A 201 -8.00 -5.83 20.76
CA LEU A 201 -6.59 -5.52 21.03
C LEU A 201 -5.49 -5.98 20.04
N SER A 202 -4.92 -4.99 19.34
CA SER A 202 -3.46 -4.84 19.30
C SER A 202 -3.11 -3.37 19.56
N VAL A 203 -2.08 -3.19 20.39
CA VAL A 203 -1.68 -1.97 21.07
C VAL A 203 -0.78 -1.11 20.17
N GLY A 204 -0.96 0.21 20.22
CA GLY A 204 0.17 1.14 20.08
C GLY A 204 0.11 2.15 18.93
N SER A 205 -0.69 3.21 19.07
CA SER A 205 -0.14 4.55 18.84
C SER A 205 -0.93 5.59 19.63
N THR A 206 -0.20 6.38 20.38
CA THR A 206 -0.69 7.38 21.32
C THR A 206 -1.33 8.56 20.57
N MET A 207 -2.66 8.59 20.48
CA MET A 207 -3.38 9.84 20.26
C MET A 207 -3.38 10.63 21.58
N LYS A 208 -2.37 11.49 21.80
CA LYS A 208 -2.45 12.53 22.83
C LYS A 208 -3.53 13.54 22.41
N LYS A 209 -4.73 13.35 22.96
CA LYS A 209 -5.77 14.38 23.06
C LYS A 209 -5.17 15.63 23.71
N LEU A 210 -5.00 16.70 22.94
CA LEU A 210 -4.84 18.05 23.46
C LEU A 210 -6.23 18.58 23.83
N ILE A 211 -6.59 18.44 25.11
CA ILE A 211 -7.61 19.29 25.73
C ILE A 211 -6.92 19.98 26.91
N ARG A 212 -6.49 21.21 26.68
CA ARG A 212 -6.07 22.19 27.69
C ARG A 212 -7.03 23.36 27.44
N GLY A 213 -8.11 23.56 28.19
CA GLY A 213 -8.11 23.79 29.62
C GLY A 213 -7.81 25.27 29.88
N THR A 214 -8.71 26.17 29.46
CA THR A 214 -8.66 27.60 29.82
C THR A 214 -9.99 27.97 30.48
N LEU A 215 -10.05 27.76 31.79
CA LEU A 215 -10.95 28.47 32.69
C LEU A 215 -10.17 28.65 34.00
N ALA A 216 -9.76 29.90 34.26
CA ALA A 216 -9.47 30.38 35.59
C ALA A 216 -10.03 31.81 35.65
N PHE A 217 -10.89 32.03 36.64
CA PHE A 217 -11.22 33.35 37.18
C PHE A 217 -10.01 33.89 37.94
#